data_AF-A0A1N6KFW9-F1
#
_entry.id   AF-A0A1N6KFW9-F1
#
_cell.length_a   1.000
_cell.length_b   1.000
_cell.length_c   1.000
_cell.angle_alpha   90.00
_cell.angle_beta   90.00
_cell.angle_gamma   90.00
#
_symmetry.space_group_name_H-M   'P 1'
#
loop_
_entity.id
_entity.type
_entity.pdbx_description
1 polymer ?
#
loop_
_entity_poly.entity_id
_entity_poly.type
_entity_poly.pdbx_seq_one_letter_code
_entity_poly.pdbx_strand_id
1 'polypeptide(L)'
;MKTPLKYALPLGLMMASACAMASDRLTPHQCNSYPFKPANGELTHRDMMRELTELEAVGYRPAIDNYSLDITDARARLMAKYATDCKPDQHAADAPPSNS
;
A
#
# COMPACT_ATOMS: atom_id res chain seq x y z
N MET A 1 8.58 -13.44 55.54
CA MET A 1 7.75 -12.57 54.69
C MET A 1 7.92 -13.01 53.25
N LYS A 2 6.86 -13.47 52.59
CA LYS A 2 6.92 -14.11 51.27
C LYS A 2 6.39 -13.10 50.23
N THR A 3 7.28 -12.54 49.43
CA THR A 3 6.96 -11.54 48.40
C THR A 3 6.08 -12.15 47.30
N PRO A 4 4.93 -11.54 46.96
CA PRO A 4 4.11 -12.02 45.86
C PRO A 4 4.71 -11.58 44.52
N LEU A 5 5.38 -12.52 43.85
CA LEU A 5 5.84 -12.45 42.45
C LEU A 5 4.64 -12.46 41.47
N LYS A 6 3.73 -11.48 41.55
CA LYS A 6 2.46 -11.47 40.79
C LYS A 6 2.27 -10.31 39.82
N TYR A 7 3.26 -9.44 39.63
CA TYR A 7 3.11 -8.23 38.81
C TYR A 7 4.17 -8.04 37.72
N ALA A 8 4.76 -9.12 37.22
CA ALA A 8 5.77 -9.03 36.16
C ALA A 8 5.25 -9.45 34.77
N LEU A 9 3.92 -9.53 34.53
CA LEU A 9 3.38 -10.13 33.31
C LEU A 9 2.75 -9.18 32.24
N PRO A 10 2.22 -7.97 32.49
CA PRO A 10 1.50 -7.27 31.41
C PRO A 10 2.25 -6.07 30.82
N LEU A 11 3.58 -6.11 30.70
CA LEU A 11 4.35 -5.00 30.06
C LEU A 11 5.08 -5.40 28.77
N GLY A 12 4.89 -6.63 28.29
CA GLY A 12 5.56 -7.16 27.09
C GLY A 12 4.74 -7.14 25.80
N LEU A 13 3.55 -6.50 25.78
CA LEU A 13 2.62 -6.58 24.66
C LEU A 13 2.30 -5.20 24.03
N MET A 14 3.29 -4.30 23.94
CA MET A 14 3.10 -2.96 23.34
C MET A 14 4.17 -2.65 22.29
N MET A 15 4.42 -3.56 21.36
CA MET A 15 5.28 -3.30 20.19
C MET A 15 4.90 -4.16 18.98
N ALA A 16 3.61 -4.35 18.73
CA ALA A 16 3.16 -4.65 17.37
C ALA A 16 3.05 -3.31 16.62
N SER A 17 4.20 -2.72 16.30
CA SER A 17 4.25 -1.59 15.36
C SER A 17 3.73 -2.13 14.04
N ALA A 18 2.53 -1.68 13.66
CA ALA A 18 2.00 -1.93 12.34
C ALA A 18 3.01 -1.34 11.35
N CYS A 19 3.86 -2.18 10.78
CA CYS A 19 4.56 -1.86 9.56
C CYS A 19 3.49 -1.82 8.47
N ALA A 20 2.73 -0.72 8.44
CA ALA A 20 2.12 -0.27 7.21
C ALA A 20 3.33 0.04 6.32
N MET A 21 3.82 -0.99 5.63
CA MET A 21 4.71 -0.81 4.51
C MET A 21 3.86 -0.09 3.47
N ALA A 22 3.77 1.23 3.59
CA ALA A 22 3.61 2.10 2.44
C ALA A 22 4.87 1.83 1.62
N SER A 23 4.86 0.72 0.88
CA SER A 23 5.89 0.43 -0.08
C SER A 23 5.90 1.67 -0.97
N ASP A 24 7.00 2.40 -0.93
CA ASP A 24 7.22 3.57 -1.78
C ASP A 24 7.13 3.21 -3.26
N ARG A 25 6.96 1.93 -3.62
CA ARG A 25 6.67 1.47 -4.98
C ARG A 25 5.38 0.69 -5.09
N LEU A 26 4.68 0.88 -6.20
CA LEU A 26 3.58 0.01 -6.61
C LEU A 26 4.08 -1.43 -6.78
N THR A 27 3.36 -2.38 -6.19
CA THR A 27 3.64 -3.81 -6.36
C THR A 27 3.28 -4.28 -7.78
N PRO A 28 3.87 -5.39 -8.27
CA PRO A 28 3.51 -5.95 -9.57
C PRO A 28 2.01 -6.27 -9.71
N HIS A 29 1.35 -6.67 -8.63
CA HIS A 29 -0.10 -6.89 -8.61
C HIS A 29 -0.87 -5.58 -8.79
N GLN A 30 -0.46 -4.49 -8.11
CA GLN A 30 -1.08 -3.17 -8.27
C GLN A 30 -0.91 -2.64 -9.69
N CYS A 31 0.29 -2.73 -10.27
CA CYS A 31 0.56 -2.35 -11.66
C CYS A 31 -0.38 -3.03 -12.69
N ASN A 32 -0.88 -4.24 -12.37
CA ASN A 32 -1.76 -5.02 -13.25
C ASN A 32 -3.23 -5.01 -12.81
N SER A 33 -3.61 -4.08 -11.94
CA SER A 33 -4.96 -3.99 -11.40
C SER A 33 -5.59 -2.60 -11.63
N TYR A 34 -6.89 -2.49 -11.33
CA TYR A 34 -7.58 -1.20 -11.24
C TYR A 34 -6.92 -0.29 -10.18
N PRO A 35 -6.64 1.00 -10.45
CA PRO A 35 -7.18 1.82 -11.56
C PRO A 35 -6.32 1.86 -12.84
N PHE A 36 -5.14 1.21 -12.87
CA PHE A 36 -4.23 1.26 -14.02
C PHE A 36 -4.66 0.32 -15.16
N LYS A 37 -5.32 -0.78 -14.80
CA LYS A 37 -5.95 -1.72 -15.73
C LYS A 37 -7.46 -1.73 -15.49
N PRO A 38 -8.28 -2.02 -16.52
CA PRO A 38 -9.71 -2.20 -16.33
C PRO A 38 -9.98 -3.27 -15.26
N ALA A 39 -11.01 -3.05 -14.43
CA ALA A 39 -11.49 -4.10 -13.54
C ALA A 39 -12.09 -5.25 -14.38
N ASN A 40 -11.94 -6.49 -13.90
CA ASN A 40 -12.56 -7.65 -14.51
C ASN A 40 -14.05 -7.72 -14.10
N GLY A 41 -14.88 -6.90 -14.74
CA GLY A 41 -16.30 -6.79 -14.44
C GLY A 41 -16.65 -5.56 -13.59
N GLU A 42 -17.62 -5.71 -12.70
CA GLU A 42 -18.10 -4.62 -11.84
C GLU A 42 -17.02 -4.20 -10.82
N LEU A 43 -16.95 -2.90 -10.52
CA LEU A 43 -16.01 -2.38 -9.53
C LEU A 43 -16.35 -2.93 -8.15
N THR A 44 -15.39 -3.64 -7.54
CA THR A 44 -15.57 -4.19 -6.21
C THR A 44 -15.17 -3.17 -5.14
N HIS A 45 -15.70 -3.33 -3.92
CA HIS A 45 -15.25 -2.54 -2.76
C HIS A 45 -13.73 -2.66 -2.53
N ARG A 46 -13.15 -3.82 -2.83
CA ARG A 46 -11.70 -4.05 -2.74
C ARG A 46 -10.92 -3.18 -3.73
N ASP A 47 -11.44 -3.03 -4.96
CA ASP A 47 -10.80 -2.19 -5.97
C ASP A 47 -10.84 -0.72 -5.57
N MET A 48 -11.97 -0.26 -5.02
CA MET A 48 -12.12 1.09 -4.49
C MET A 48 -11.17 1.38 -3.32
N MET A 49 -11.09 0.47 -2.33
CA MET A 49 -10.19 0.65 -1.19
C MET A 49 -8.72 0.64 -1.60
N ARG A 50 -8.36 -0.15 -2.62
CA ARG A 50 -7.01 -0.15 -3.18
C ARG A 50 -6.70 1.18 -3.86
N GLU A 51 -7.58 1.67 -4.74
CA GLU A 51 -7.39 2.99 -5.38
C GLU A 51 -7.22 4.08 -4.32
N LEU A 52 -8.05 4.07 -3.26
CA LEU A 52 -7.94 5.05 -2.18
C LEU A 52 -6.58 4.97 -1.47
N THR A 53 -6.13 3.77 -1.14
CA THR A 53 -4.81 3.56 -0.51
C THR A 53 -3.67 4.05 -1.41
N GLU A 54 -3.77 3.79 -2.71
CA GLU A 54 -2.80 4.22 -3.71
C GLU A 54 -2.79 5.75 -3.89
N LEU A 55 -3.95 6.39 -3.85
CA LEU A 55 -4.09 7.84 -3.84
C LEU A 55 -3.50 8.45 -2.56
N GLU A 56 -3.78 7.88 -1.39
CA GLU A 56 -3.24 8.33 -0.11
C GLU A 56 -1.71 8.22 -0.06
N ALA A 57 -1.15 7.17 -0.68
CA ALA A 57 0.30 6.99 -0.82
C ALA A 57 0.98 8.08 -1.67
N VAL A 58 0.23 8.76 -2.55
CA VAL A 58 0.71 9.95 -3.30
C VAL A 58 0.22 11.26 -2.68
N GLY A 59 -0.20 11.24 -1.42
CA GLY A 59 -0.55 12.42 -0.63
C GLY A 59 -1.98 12.90 -0.80
N TYR A 60 -2.88 12.11 -1.40
CA TYR A 60 -4.31 12.38 -1.34
C TYR A 60 -4.78 12.31 0.11
N ARG A 61 -5.61 13.24 0.54
CA ARG A 61 -6.21 13.21 1.87
C ARG A 61 -7.70 13.46 1.73
N PRO A 62 -8.57 12.45 1.92
CA PRO A 62 -10.00 12.67 1.87
C PRO A 62 -10.39 13.67 2.96
N ALA A 63 -11.01 14.78 2.56
CA ALA A 63 -11.60 15.72 3.50
C ALA A 63 -12.81 15.09 4.19
N ILE A 64 -12.96 15.36 5.49
CA ILE A 64 -13.98 14.73 6.35
C ILE A 64 -15.40 15.23 6.01
N ASP A 65 -15.51 16.42 5.41
CA ASP A 65 -16.76 17.16 5.31
C ASP A 65 -17.12 17.66 3.91
N ASN A 66 -16.18 17.84 2.98
CA ASN A 66 -16.47 18.28 1.61
C ASN A 66 -15.45 17.73 0.61
N TYR A 67 -15.92 17.16 -0.50
CA TYR A 67 -15.14 16.61 -1.63
C TYR A 67 -13.71 17.16 -1.71
N SER A 68 -12.72 16.29 -1.48
CA SER A 68 -11.32 16.67 -1.63
C SER A 68 -11.09 17.19 -3.04
N LEU A 69 -10.86 18.50 -3.17
CA LEU A 69 -10.74 19.21 -4.45
C LEU A 69 -9.52 18.74 -5.26
N ASP A 70 -8.67 17.89 -4.69
CA ASP A 70 -7.39 17.47 -5.23
C ASP A 70 -7.39 16.05 -5.82
N ILE A 71 -8.53 15.36 -5.95
CA ILE A 71 -8.53 13.97 -6.44
C ILE A 71 -7.95 13.84 -7.86
N THR A 72 -8.15 14.85 -8.71
CA THR A 72 -7.55 14.91 -10.05
C THR A 72 -6.04 15.03 -9.98
N ASP A 73 -5.52 15.92 -9.14
CA ASP A 73 -4.08 16.12 -8.96
C ASP A 73 -3.42 14.89 -8.31
N ALA A 74 -4.10 14.28 -7.34
CA ALA A 74 -3.68 13.03 -6.73
C ALA A 74 -3.61 11.90 -7.77
N ARG A 75 -4.62 11.78 -8.64
CA ARG A 75 -4.61 10.80 -9.73
C ARG A 75 -3.47 11.08 -10.72
N ALA A 76 -3.17 12.34 -11.03
CA ALA A 76 -2.02 12.68 -11.86
C ALA A 76 -0.68 12.25 -11.22
N ARG A 77 -0.49 12.50 -9.92
CA ARG A 77 0.67 12.01 -9.17
C ARG A 77 0.73 10.48 -9.15
N LEU A 78 -0.41 9.81 -9.01
CA LEU A 78 -0.50 8.35 -9.04
C LEU A 78 -0.11 7.78 -10.41
N MET A 79 -0.51 8.42 -11.51
CA MET A 79 -0.09 8.01 -12.86
C MET A 79 1.41 8.23 -13.09
N ALA A 80 1.98 9.31 -12.56
CA ALA A 80 3.43 9.52 -12.59
C ALA A 80 4.19 8.44 -11.80
N LYS A 81 3.65 8.04 -10.63
CA LYS A 81 4.17 6.92 -9.84
C LYS A 81 4.09 5.61 -10.62
N TYR A 82 2.95 5.31 -11.24
CA TYR A 82 2.79 4.14 -12.12
C TYR A 82 3.79 4.12 -13.27
N ALA A 83 4.01 5.26 -13.94
CA ALA A 83 4.98 5.35 -15.01
C ALA A 83 6.43 5.14 -14.54
N THR A 84 6.70 5.29 -13.23
CA THR A 84 8.02 5.06 -12.62
C THR A 84 8.16 3.62 -12.14
N ASP A 85 7.18 3.12 -11.39
CA ASP A 85 7.27 1.84 -10.69
C ASP A 85 6.90 0.63 -11.55
N CYS A 86 6.04 0.84 -12.55
CA CYS A 86 5.45 -0.24 -13.36
C CYS A 86 6.03 -0.31 -14.77
N LYS A 87 7.00 0.55 -15.12
CA LYS A 87 7.86 0.27 -16.27
C LYS A 87 8.67 -0.98 -15.95
N PRO A 88 8.91 -1.86 -16.93
CA PRO A 88 9.84 -2.95 -16.73
C PRO A 88 11.23 -2.34 -16.56
N ASP A 89 11.63 -2.08 -15.31
CA ASP A 89 13.03 -2.16 -14.97
C ASP A 89 13.47 -3.55 -15.42
N GLN A 90 14.34 -3.60 -16.41
CA GLN A 90 14.94 -4.83 -16.95
C GLN A 90 15.75 -5.61 -15.89
N HIS A 91 15.66 -5.22 -14.62
CA HIS A 91 16.36 -5.77 -13.48
C HIS A 91 15.74 -7.04 -12.89
N ALA A 92 14.54 -7.46 -13.34
CA ALA A 92 14.01 -8.79 -13.02
C ALA A 92 14.53 -9.92 -13.95
N ALA A 93 15.26 -9.58 -15.02
CA ALA A 93 15.91 -10.55 -15.90
C ALA A 93 17.29 -11.02 -15.40
N ASP A 94 17.76 -10.51 -14.25
CA ASP A 94 19.09 -10.80 -13.69
C ASP A 94 19.06 -11.77 -12.50
N ALA A 95 17.91 -12.42 -12.25
CA ALA A 95 17.89 -13.63 -11.43
C ALA A 95 18.29 -14.82 -12.32
N PRO A 96 19.50 -15.39 -12.19
CA PRO A 96 19.84 -16.57 -12.95
C PRO A 96 18.89 -17.71 -12.57
N PRO A 97 18.43 -18.54 -13.54
CA PRO A 97 17.62 -19.69 -13.23
C PRO A 97 18.43 -20.65 -12.34
N SER A 98 18.01 -20.78 -11.08
CA SER A 98 18.53 -21.80 -10.17
C SER A 98 18.08 -23.17 -10.64
N ASN A 99 18.86 -23.77 -11.55
CA ASN A 99 18.84 -25.20 -11.82
C ASN A 99 19.78 -25.89 -10.83
N SER A 100 19.25 -26.70 -9.92
CA SER A 100 19.75 -28.02 -9.48
C SER A 100 18.85 -28.57 -8.38
#